data_AF-A0A9P1BWK5-F1
#
_entry.id   AF-A0A9P1BWK5-F1
#
_cell.length_a   1.000
_cell.length_b   1.000
_cell.length_c   1.000
_cell.angle_alpha   90.00
_cell.angle_beta   90.00
_cell.angle_gamma   90.00
#
_symmetry.space_group_name_H-M   'P 1'
#
loop_
_entity.id
_entity.type
_entity.pdbx_description
1 polymer ?
#
loop_
_entity_poly.entity_id
_entity_poly.type
_entity_poly.pdbx_seq_one_letter_code
_entity_poly.pdbx_strand_id
1 'polypeptide(L)'
;MPPELGSIFKAAVVKSMMYWCAEFLKENDHDVEGGHLRIHTMHAFAKFQFLVDKNGPFFPPEEKTQVVSIARKGLILYQKLTSNDRKRVDGRCTYKITPKFHSFFELSFYIDETSRNPRYEHCYQDEDLMKQIGSIASRTHPLTMEKVTLGRYRALLQLFTFAPDLEPDE
;
A
#
# COMPACT_ATOMS: atom_id res chain seq x y z
N MET A 1 -23.83 -17.90 14.47
CA MET A 1 -22.44 -17.47 14.72
C MET A 1 -22.42 -15.96 14.65
N PRO A 2 -21.89 -15.23 15.66
CA PRO A 2 -21.78 -13.77 15.60
C PRO A 2 -21.08 -13.36 14.29
N PRO A 3 -21.61 -12.40 13.52
CA PRO A 3 -21.06 -12.02 12.22
C PRO A 3 -19.60 -11.51 12.31
N GLU A 4 -19.22 -11.00 13.47
CA GLU A 4 -17.87 -10.51 13.84
C GLU A 4 -16.79 -11.61 13.80
N LEU A 5 -17.14 -12.87 14.12
CA LEU A 5 -16.18 -13.98 14.06
C LEU A 5 -15.83 -14.40 12.62
N GLY A 6 -16.73 -14.14 11.67
CA GLY A 6 -16.53 -14.47 10.26
C GLY A 6 -15.59 -13.51 9.53
N SER A 7 -15.55 -12.23 9.90
CA SER A 7 -14.65 -11.22 9.30
C SER A 7 -13.21 -11.37 9.81
N ILE A 8 -13.04 -11.67 11.09
CA ILE A 8 -11.72 -11.88 11.72
C ILE A 8 -11.01 -13.08 11.09
N PHE A 9 -11.73 -14.18 10.84
CA PHE A 9 -11.18 -15.36 10.18
C PHE A 9 -10.68 -15.04 8.76
N LYS A 10 -11.44 -14.24 8.00
CA LYS A 10 -11.04 -13.79 6.66
C LYS A 10 -9.78 -12.92 6.70
N ALA A 11 -9.70 -11.96 7.62
CA ALA A 11 -8.54 -11.09 7.74
C ALA A 11 -7.28 -11.85 8.16
N ALA A 12 -7.39 -12.77 9.12
CA ALA A 12 -6.27 -13.62 9.55
C ALA A 12 -5.78 -14.52 8.41
N VAL A 13 -6.69 -15.16 7.65
CA VAL A 13 -6.34 -15.98 6.49
C VAL A 13 -5.65 -15.13 5.41
N VAL A 14 -6.16 -13.94 5.11
CA VAL A 14 -5.52 -13.02 4.14
C VAL A 14 -4.11 -12.63 4.57
N LYS A 15 -3.87 -12.36 5.87
CA LYS A 15 -2.52 -12.09 6.38
C LYS A 15 -1.60 -13.30 6.20
N SER A 16 -2.04 -14.50 6.56
CA SER A 16 -1.25 -15.72 6.38
C SER A 16 -0.94 -15.99 4.91
N MET A 17 -1.93 -15.83 4.02
CA MET A 17 -1.74 -15.94 2.58
C MET A 17 -0.75 -14.91 2.05
N MET A 18 -0.76 -13.69 2.59
CA MET A 18 0.17 -12.64 2.17
C MET A 18 1.63 -13.04 2.43
N TYR A 19 1.92 -13.58 3.62
CA TYR A 19 3.26 -14.08 3.95
C TYR A 19 3.63 -15.27 3.07
N TRP A 20 2.72 -16.22 2.89
CA TRP A 20 2.95 -17.37 2.02
C TRP A 20 3.23 -16.95 0.56
N CYS A 21 2.44 -16.03 0.00
CA CYS A 21 2.65 -15.49 -1.35
C CYS A 21 4.01 -14.81 -1.48
N ALA A 22 4.47 -14.07 -0.46
CA ALA A 22 5.78 -13.43 -0.49
C ALA A 22 6.91 -14.46 -0.62
N GLU A 23 6.84 -15.58 0.11
CA GLU A 23 7.83 -16.66 0.02
C GLU A 23 7.68 -17.48 -1.27
N PHE A 24 6.45 -17.85 -1.64
CA PHE A 24 6.16 -18.58 -2.87
C PHE A 24 6.70 -17.84 -4.10
N LEU A 25 6.50 -16.51 -4.19
CA LEU A 25 7.00 -15.72 -5.30
C LEU A 25 8.53 -15.67 -5.32
N LYS A 26 9.20 -15.58 -4.17
CA LYS A 26 10.67 -15.62 -4.13
C LYS A 26 11.22 -16.92 -4.70
N GLU A 27 10.59 -18.04 -4.37
CA GLU A 27 11.00 -19.37 -4.83
C GLU A 27 10.70 -19.59 -6.32
N ASN A 28 9.53 -19.15 -6.79
CA ASN A 28 9.00 -19.58 -8.09
C ASN A 28 9.03 -18.51 -9.19
N ASP A 29 9.29 -17.25 -8.86
CA ASP A 29 9.03 -16.13 -9.75
C ASP A 29 10.32 -15.33 -10.09
N HIS A 30 11.49 -15.85 -9.71
CA HIS A 30 12.78 -15.17 -9.90
C HIS A 30 13.19 -15.06 -11.38
N ASP A 31 12.93 -16.09 -12.18
CA ASP A 31 13.29 -16.13 -13.62
C ASP A 31 12.13 -15.74 -14.55
N VAL A 32 11.00 -15.30 -14.00
CA VAL A 32 9.83 -14.92 -14.80
C VAL A 32 9.91 -13.45 -15.17
N GLU A 33 9.53 -13.10 -16.40
CA GLU A 33 9.45 -11.71 -16.83
C GLU A 33 8.56 -10.87 -15.89
N GLY A 34 9.12 -9.78 -15.37
CA GLY A 34 8.47 -8.93 -14.37
C GLY A 34 8.32 -9.55 -12.96
N GLY A 35 8.86 -10.76 -12.74
CA GLY A 35 8.79 -11.50 -11.49
C GLY A 35 9.48 -10.80 -10.33
N HIS A 36 10.67 -10.22 -10.55
CA HIS A 36 11.34 -9.38 -9.55
C HIS A 36 10.42 -8.27 -8.99
N LEU A 37 9.66 -7.61 -9.85
CA LEU A 37 8.76 -6.53 -9.42
C LEU A 37 7.60 -7.09 -8.58
N ARG A 38 7.06 -8.26 -8.91
CA ARG A 38 6.03 -8.96 -8.12
C ARG A 38 6.57 -9.38 -6.76
N ILE A 39 7.76 -9.98 -6.72
CA ILE A 39 8.46 -10.39 -5.50
C ILE A 39 8.65 -9.18 -4.57
N HIS A 40 9.25 -8.09 -5.06
CA HIS A 40 9.52 -6.92 -4.24
C HIS A 40 8.24 -6.22 -3.77
N THR A 41 7.20 -6.16 -4.62
CA THR A 41 5.90 -5.62 -4.23
C THR A 41 5.29 -6.45 -3.10
N MET A 42 5.28 -7.78 -3.25
CA MET A 42 4.67 -8.65 -2.25
C MET A 42 5.45 -8.65 -0.94
N HIS A 43 6.78 -8.68 -1.03
CA HIS A 43 7.67 -8.55 0.11
C HIS A 43 7.46 -7.24 0.86
N ALA A 44 7.25 -6.11 0.16
CA ALA A 44 7.00 -4.83 0.82
C ALA A 44 5.72 -4.84 1.67
N PHE A 45 4.61 -5.37 1.14
CA PHE A 45 3.36 -5.46 1.91
C PHE A 45 3.43 -6.49 3.04
N ALA A 46 4.06 -7.64 2.81
CA ALA A 46 4.30 -8.62 3.86
C ALA A 46 5.18 -8.04 4.98
N LYS A 47 6.26 -7.33 4.63
CA LYS A 47 7.14 -6.68 5.60
C LYS A 47 6.43 -5.56 6.35
N PHE A 48 5.61 -4.75 5.68
CA PHE A 48 4.75 -3.77 6.36
C PHE A 48 3.88 -4.43 7.42
N GLN A 49 3.16 -5.50 7.05
CA GLN A 49 2.28 -6.20 7.97
C GLN A 49 3.04 -6.84 9.13
N PHE A 50 4.23 -7.39 8.87
CA PHE A 50 5.10 -7.91 9.91
C PHE A 50 5.50 -6.82 10.92
N LEU A 51 5.86 -5.63 10.45
CA LEU A 51 6.24 -4.51 11.31
C LEU A 51 5.04 -4.03 12.14
N VAL A 52 3.86 -3.96 11.55
CA VAL A 52 2.59 -3.66 12.25
C VAL A 52 2.26 -4.72 13.29
N ASP A 53 2.50 -6.01 12.98
CA ASP A 53 2.14 -7.09 13.89
C ASP A 53 3.15 -7.26 15.04
N LYS A 54 4.44 -6.99 14.81
CA LYS A 54 5.53 -7.09 15.79
C LYS A 54 5.48 -5.95 16.82
N ASN A 55 5.15 -4.74 16.40
CA ASN A 55 5.22 -3.56 17.26
C ASN A 55 3.94 -3.38 18.09
N GLY A 56 4.09 -2.75 19.26
CA GLY A 56 2.97 -2.39 20.13
C GLY A 56 2.14 -1.22 19.60
N PRO A 57 1.34 -0.55 20.46
CA PRO A 57 0.48 0.57 20.07
C PRO A 57 1.20 1.78 19.47
N PHE A 58 2.50 1.92 19.73
CA PHE A 58 3.34 2.98 19.19
C PHE A 58 4.62 2.38 18.61
N PHE A 59 5.07 2.93 17.48
CA PHE A 59 6.33 2.54 16.85
C PHE A 59 7.50 3.30 17.48
N PRO A 60 8.62 2.61 17.79
CA PRO A 60 9.91 3.26 17.99
C PRO A 60 10.31 4.10 16.76
N PRO A 61 11.11 5.18 16.91
CA PRO A 61 11.45 6.08 15.78
C PRO A 61 12.08 5.37 14.57
N GLU A 62 12.95 4.39 14.80
CA GLU A 62 13.58 3.59 13.75
C GLU A 62 12.57 2.71 12.98
N GLU A 63 11.71 2.01 13.73
CA GLU A 63 10.68 1.12 13.20
C GLU A 63 9.57 1.93 12.50
N LYS A 64 9.25 3.13 13.00
CA LYS A 64 8.35 4.10 12.36
C LYS A 64 8.86 4.48 10.98
N THR A 65 10.13 4.87 10.90
CA THR A 65 10.76 5.25 9.62
C THR A 65 10.74 4.07 8.65
N GLN A 66 11.03 2.87 9.16
CA GLN A 66 11.04 1.65 8.36
C GLN A 66 9.64 1.27 7.84
N VAL A 67 8.61 1.30 8.70
CA VAL A 67 7.24 0.91 8.33
C VAL A 67 6.63 1.88 7.32
N VAL A 68 6.89 3.19 7.46
CA VAL A 68 6.47 4.21 6.49
C VAL A 68 7.20 4.03 5.16
N SER A 69 8.52 3.83 5.19
CA SER A 69 9.34 3.61 4.00
C SER A 69 8.88 2.39 3.22
N ILE A 70 8.64 1.25 3.89
CA ILE A 70 8.26 0.00 3.22
C ILE A 70 6.83 0.08 2.66
N ALA A 71 5.90 0.74 3.35
CA ALA A 71 4.55 0.98 2.84
C ALA A 71 4.57 1.76 1.52
N ARG A 72 5.29 2.89 1.50
CA ARG A 72 5.41 3.77 0.33
C ARG A 72 6.14 3.07 -0.82
N LYS A 73 7.21 2.31 -0.54
CA LYS A 73 7.88 1.47 -1.55
C LYS A 73 6.93 0.44 -2.17
N GLY A 74 6.14 -0.27 -1.36
CA GLY A 74 5.15 -1.21 -1.87
C GLY A 74 4.14 -0.57 -2.81
N LEU A 75 3.66 0.63 -2.47
CA LEU A 75 2.74 1.41 -3.31
C LEU A 75 3.37 1.79 -4.67
N ILE A 76 4.61 2.26 -4.67
CA ILE A 76 5.34 2.63 -5.91
C ILE A 76 5.54 1.40 -6.80
N LEU A 77 5.98 0.28 -6.22
CA LEU A 77 6.21 -0.96 -6.98
C LEU A 77 4.89 -1.51 -7.55
N TYR A 78 3.80 -1.45 -6.78
CA TYR A 78 2.47 -1.83 -7.27
C TYR A 78 1.99 -0.92 -8.41
N GLN A 79 2.25 0.39 -8.32
CA GLN A 79 1.92 1.31 -9.40
C GLN A 79 2.70 0.97 -10.67
N LYS A 80 3.99 0.61 -10.55
CA LYS A 80 4.79 0.13 -11.68
C LYS A 80 4.21 -1.15 -12.29
N LEU A 81 3.78 -2.12 -11.47
CA LEU A 81 3.08 -3.33 -11.95
C LEU A 81 1.83 -2.95 -12.73
N THR A 82 1.01 -2.06 -12.19
CA THR A 82 -0.21 -1.59 -12.85
C THR A 82 0.08 -0.91 -14.19
N SER A 83 1.13 -0.08 -14.25
CA SER A 83 1.55 0.56 -15.50
C SER A 83 2.04 -0.45 -16.54
N ASN A 84 2.74 -1.51 -16.14
CA ASN A 84 3.17 -2.56 -17.05
C ASN A 84 1.97 -3.40 -17.54
N ASP A 85 1.03 -3.70 -16.65
CA ASP A 85 -0.17 -4.46 -16.95
C ASP A 85 -1.08 -3.75 -17.97
N ARG A 86 -1.18 -2.42 -17.88
CA ARG A 86 -1.90 -1.59 -18.87
C ARG A 86 -1.28 -1.61 -20.27
N LYS A 87 -0.01 -1.99 -20.40
CA LYS A 87 0.67 -2.12 -21.70
C LYS A 87 0.46 -3.49 -22.34
N ARG A 88 -0.17 -4.44 -21.62
CA ARG A 88 -0.43 -5.77 -22.16
C ARG A 88 -1.43 -5.66 -23.31
N VAL A 89 -1.17 -6.48 -24.33
CA VAL A 89 -2.03 -6.58 -25.53
C VAL A 89 -3.12 -7.64 -25.39
N ASP A 90 -3.05 -8.49 -24.35
CA ASP A 90 -3.99 -9.59 -24.12
C ASP A 90 -5.28 -9.18 -23.40
N GLY A 91 -5.45 -7.87 -23.15
CA GLY A 91 -6.64 -7.29 -22.52
C GLY A 91 -6.80 -7.61 -21.02
N ARG A 92 -5.84 -8.32 -20.41
CA ARG A 92 -5.90 -8.63 -18.97
C ARG A 92 -5.46 -7.42 -18.16
N CYS A 93 -6.18 -7.14 -17.07
CA CYS A 93 -5.88 -6.08 -16.11
C CYS A 93 -5.95 -6.66 -14.69
N THR A 94 -4.90 -7.39 -14.34
CA THR A 94 -4.69 -8.07 -13.06
C THR A 94 -4.40 -7.09 -11.94
N TYR A 95 -3.70 -5.97 -12.22
CA TYR A 95 -3.33 -4.98 -11.21
C TYR A 95 -4.18 -3.71 -11.36
N LYS A 96 -4.87 -3.33 -10.27
CA LYS A 96 -5.81 -2.20 -10.27
C LYS A 96 -5.51 -1.28 -9.10
N ILE A 97 -5.30 0.00 -9.39
CA ILE A 97 -5.33 1.05 -8.36
C ILE A 97 -6.78 1.22 -7.93
N THR A 98 -7.04 0.99 -6.65
CA THR A 98 -8.36 1.11 -6.03
C THR A 98 -8.32 2.12 -4.89
N PRO A 99 -9.47 2.65 -4.41
CA PRO A 99 -9.50 3.57 -3.28
C PRO A 99 -8.72 3.08 -2.04
N LYS A 100 -8.61 1.75 -1.85
CA LYS A 100 -7.82 1.15 -0.77
C LYS A 100 -6.33 1.52 -0.81
N PHE A 101 -5.76 1.80 -1.99
CA PHE A 101 -4.37 2.26 -2.14
C PHE A 101 -4.20 3.68 -1.61
N HIS A 102 -5.18 4.55 -1.82
CA HIS A 102 -5.19 5.89 -1.25
C HIS A 102 -5.29 5.82 0.27
N SER A 103 -6.23 5.02 0.81
CA SER A 103 -6.32 4.80 2.26
C SER A 103 -5.02 4.25 2.85
N PHE A 104 -4.33 3.35 2.13
CA PHE A 104 -3.04 2.83 2.56
C PHE A 104 -1.91 3.88 2.52
N PHE A 105 -1.96 4.81 1.56
CA PHE A 105 -1.03 5.93 1.50
C PHE A 105 -1.25 6.93 2.64
N GLU A 106 -2.51 7.30 2.90
CA GLU A 106 -2.90 8.16 4.04
C GLU A 106 -2.49 7.52 5.37
N LEU A 107 -2.63 6.20 5.49
CA LEU A 107 -2.15 5.48 6.65
C LEU A 107 -0.65 5.65 6.89
N SER A 108 0.15 5.79 5.82
CA SER A 108 1.58 6.06 5.97
C SER A 108 1.85 7.44 6.59
N PHE A 109 1.05 8.47 6.28
CA PHE A 109 1.16 9.78 6.92
C PHE A 109 0.72 9.72 8.38
N TYR A 110 -0.39 9.04 8.65
CA TYR A 110 -0.87 8.83 10.01
C TYR A 110 0.20 8.21 10.90
N ILE A 111 0.86 7.14 10.44
CA ILE A 111 1.94 6.49 11.19
C ILE A 111 3.13 7.45 11.37
N ASP A 112 3.50 8.19 10.31
CA ASP A 112 4.65 9.09 10.33
C ASP A 112 4.48 10.24 11.33
N GLU A 113 3.28 10.83 11.36
CA GLU A 113 2.93 11.99 12.19
C GLU A 113 2.65 11.59 13.64
N THR A 114 1.93 10.49 13.86
CA THR A 114 1.44 10.13 15.20
C THR A 114 2.31 9.08 15.89
N SER A 115 3.18 8.39 15.14
CA SER A 115 3.91 7.19 15.59
C SER A 115 3.00 6.06 16.08
N ARG A 116 1.68 6.13 15.83
CA ARG A 116 0.72 5.13 16.31
C ARG A 116 0.66 3.95 15.36
N ASN A 117 0.46 2.77 15.95
CA ASN A 117 0.24 1.56 15.22
C ASN A 117 -1.26 1.39 14.91
N PRO A 118 -1.67 1.43 13.62
CA PRO A 118 -3.08 1.34 13.25
C PRO A 118 -3.75 0.05 13.72
N ARG A 119 -2.99 -1.03 13.97
CA ARG A 119 -3.54 -2.27 14.52
C ARG A 119 -4.33 -2.07 15.81
N TYR A 120 -3.94 -1.09 16.63
CA TYR A 120 -4.51 -0.82 17.95
C TYR A 120 -5.56 0.30 17.95
N GLU A 121 -5.82 0.90 16.79
CA GLU A 121 -6.89 1.89 16.64
C GLU A 121 -8.21 1.15 16.38
N HIS A 122 -9.21 1.38 17.23
CA HIS A 122 -10.52 0.71 17.15
C HIS A 122 -11.13 0.79 15.75
N CYS A 123 -10.97 1.92 15.07
CA CYS A 123 -11.54 2.15 13.75
C CYS A 123 -10.82 1.40 12.61
N TYR A 124 -9.58 0.92 12.81
CA TYR A 124 -8.85 0.17 11.78
C TYR A 124 -9.31 -1.30 11.68
N GLN A 125 -9.82 -1.84 12.79
CA GLN A 125 -10.34 -3.21 12.83
C GLN A 125 -11.77 -3.31 12.29
N ASP A 126 -12.52 -2.22 12.30
CA ASP A 126 -13.88 -2.18 11.79
C ASP A 126 -13.88 -2.04 10.25
N GLU A 127 -14.32 -3.11 9.57
CA GLU A 127 -14.69 -3.09 8.15
C GLU A 127 -15.62 -1.91 7.83
N ASP A 128 -16.37 -1.41 8.81
CA ASP A 128 -17.24 -0.24 8.70
C ASP A 128 -16.50 1.08 8.47
N LEU A 129 -15.30 1.31 9.01
CA LEU A 129 -14.51 2.50 8.63
C LEU A 129 -14.08 2.40 7.17
N MET A 130 -13.57 1.24 6.73
CA MET A 130 -13.17 1.05 5.34
C MET A 130 -14.35 1.12 4.37
N LYS A 131 -15.54 0.70 4.81
CA LYS A 131 -16.80 0.81 4.08
C LYS A 131 -17.34 2.24 4.08
N GLN A 132 -17.19 2.99 5.17
CA GLN A 132 -17.52 4.41 5.25
C GLN A 132 -16.56 5.25 4.42
N ILE A 133 -15.24 5.01 4.48
CA ILE A 133 -14.25 5.62 3.60
C ILE A 133 -14.54 5.25 2.14
N GLY A 134 -14.89 4.00 1.84
CA GLY A 134 -15.34 3.59 0.50
C GLY A 134 -16.61 4.32 0.05
N SER A 135 -17.59 4.49 0.94
CA SER A 135 -18.83 5.23 0.71
C SER A 135 -18.59 6.73 0.50
N ILE A 136 -17.69 7.34 1.28
CA ILE A 136 -17.27 8.73 1.13
C ILE A 136 -16.47 8.88 -0.18
N ALA A 137 -15.48 8.03 -0.42
CA ALA A 137 -14.64 8.03 -1.62
C ALA A 137 -15.44 7.85 -2.92
N SER A 138 -16.46 6.99 -2.90
CA SER A 138 -17.38 6.79 -4.03
C SER A 138 -18.34 7.96 -4.24
N ARG A 139 -18.65 8.74 -3.19
CA ARG A 139 -19.37 10.02 -3.29
C ARG A 139 -18.47 11.18 -3.71
N THR A 140 -17.15 11.08 -3.50
CA THR A 140 -16.12 12.03 -3.94
C THR A 140 -15.43 11.63 -5.26
N HIS A 141 -16.15 10.86 -6.12
CA HIS A 141 -15.73 10.47 -7.47
C HIS A 141 -15.20 11.69 -8.28
N PRO A 142 -14.37 11.52 -9.35
CA PRO A 142 -13.50 12.53 -9.98
C PRO A 142 -14.13 13.85 -10.46
N LEU A 143 -15.45 14.00 -10.41
CA LEU A 143 -16.15 15.27 -10.66
C LEU A 143 -16.06 16.24 -9.47
N THR A 144 -15.83 15.75 -8.24
CA THR A 144 -15.82 16.57 -7.01
C THR A 144 -14.45 16.63 -6.31
N MET A 145 -13.44 15.88 -6.77
CA MET A 145 -12.07 16.10 -6.31
C MET A 145 -11.59 17.47 -6.78
N GLU A 146 -11.41 18.39 -5.83
CA GLU A 146 -10.87 19.72 -6.07
C GLU A 146 -9.53 19.60 -6.81
N LYS A 147 -9.37 20.35 -7.91
CA LYS A 147 -8.16 20.33 -8.76
C LYS A 147 -6.87 20.54 -7.97
N VAL A 148 -6.95 21.17 -6.79
CA VAL A 148 -5.86 21.35 -5.83
C VAL A 148 -5.34 20.01 -5.28
N THR A 149 -6.21 19.04 -4.96
CA THR A 149 -5.82 17.73 -4.42
C THR A 149 -5.20 16.85 -5.48
N LEU A 150 -5.76 16.82 -6.70
CA LEU A 150 -5.12 16.19 -7.86
C LEU A 150 -3.80 16.88 -8.22
N GLY A 151 -3.72 18.20 -8.05
CA GLY A 151 -2.50 19.01 -8.21
C GLY A 151 -1.42 18.63 -7.20
N ARG A 152 -1.76 18.45 -5.93
CA ARG A 152 -0.84 17.97 -4.89
C ARG A 152 -0.36 16.54 -5.15
N TYR A 153 -1.26 15.67 -5.61
CA TYR A 153 -0.91 14.30 -6.03
C TYR A 153 0.04 14.29 -7.24
N ARG A 154 -0.21 15.13 -8.25
CA ARG A 154 0.70 15.32 -9.40
C ARG A 154 2.05 15.91 -8.96
N ALA A 155 2.04 16.90 -8.07
CA ALA A 155 3.26 17.52 -7.55
C ALA A 155 4.12 16.52 -6.77
N LEU A 156 3.51 15.65 -5.96
CA LEU A 156 4.19 14.52 -5.32
C LEU A 156 4.79 13.56 -6.35
N LEU A 157 4.01 13.16 -7.37
CA LEU A 157 4.53 12.31 -8.45
C LEU A 157 5.70 12.97 -9.19
N GLN A 158 5.66 14.28 -9.44
CA GLN A 158 6.72 15.03 -10.12
C GLN A 158 7.97 15.24 -9.24
N LEU A 159 7.81 15.56 -7.96
CA LEU A 159 8.91 15.71 -7.00
C LEU A 159 9.73 14.42 -6.81
N PHE A 160 9.09 13.26 -6.96
CA PHE A 160 9.76 11.95 -6.84
C PHE A 160 10.12 11.29 -8.18
N THR A 161 9.80 11.88 -9.33
CA THR A 161 10.17 11.35 -10.66
C THR A 161 11.23 12.15 -11.41
N PHE A 162 11.58 13.35 -10.93
CA PHE A 162 12.66 14.16 -11.51
C PHE A 162 13.51 14.80 -10.41
N ALA A 163 14.43 14.04 -9.83
CA ALA A 163 15.74 14.57 -9.52
C ALA A 163 16.63 14.16 -10.71
N PRO A 164 16.79 15.00 -11.76
CA PRO A 164 17.90 14.81 -12.67
C PRO A 164 19.17 15.06 -11.86
N ASP A 165 20.18 14.24 -12.12
CA ASP A 165 21.52 14.35 -11.54
C ASP A 165 21.98 15.81 -11.52
N LEU A 166 22.09 16.38 -10.31
CA LEU A 166 22.91 17.56 -10.07
C LEU A 166 24.33 17.04 -9.91
N GLU A 167 25.04 16.88 -11.03
CA GLU A 167 26.49 16.91 -10.97
C GLU A 167 26.92 18.34 -10.61
N PRO A 168 27.80 18.54 -9.62
CA PRO A 168 28.39 19.84 -9.37
C PRO A 168 29.43 20.14 -10.46
N ASP A 169 29.37 21.35 -10.99
CA ASP A 169 30.37 21.93 -11.89
C ASP A 169 31.79 21.75 -11.32
N GLU A 170 32.67 21.11 -12.10
CA GLU A 170 34.11 21.38 -12.17
C GLU A 170 34.55 21.54 -13.63
#